data_AF-H8XSR2-F1
#
_entry.id   AF-H8XSR2-F1
#
_cell.length_a   1.000
_cell.length_b   1.000
_cell.length_c   1.000
_cell.angle_alpha   90.00
_cell.angle_beta   90.00
_cell.angle_gamma   90.00
#
_symmetry.space_group_name_H-M   'P 1'
#
loop_
_entity.id
_entity.type
_entity.pdbx_description
1 polymer ?
#
loop_
_entity_poly.entity_id
_entity_poly.type
_entity_poly.pdbx_seq_one_letter_code
_entity_poly.pdbx_strand_id
1 'polypeptide(L)'
;MMAIYLDIFIVLLLFLFLVKEKQLNILNSALIYWCFHVFFVTFRGVQIFFQGAKIISNKWYSTYITLEEIDKAIILADVSLVAFFIGFSVFTLNFKKSGNALLKQFEFMKEGRQKWVDKYMIVVFILGLIGIVTYRSIADRDLEAEEYSTFSNMMTGLGIISAIVLLYEKGFKKIYLTYFFILLIFYSLQGENRFRVVLASLFVLMIYLKQLNLKLPPLKYYVIGFVFILFSFPLKEVGKSFQETGKLEFTEVLKDSYEEFKEGESGDMSFIEQSAGMIGAIDVKGVQFWGDTYKPIFFFFVPRSLWADKPALNEWQHKISITGRDFGEMGQISLISGESYANFRYIGVFVISFLIGRWYSFLYNKYANLPIQHKGFLLLLLFNMVLFQVWRDGMISLVLFPFLNYLPIMILYFIKKPVATL
;
A
#
# COMPACT_ATOMS: atom_id res chain seq x y z
N MET A 1 -0.17 28.39 -0.03
CA MET A 1 -1.64 28.65 0.09
C MET A 1 -2.36 28.41 -1.23
N MET A 2 -1.78 28.75 -2.38
CA MET A 2 -2.44 28.50 -3.67
C MET A 2 -2.57 27.00 -4.00
N ALA A 3 -1.66 26.15 -3.53
CA ALA A 3 -1.68 24.72 -3.85
C ALA A 3 -2.91 24.00 -3.29
N ILE A 4 -3.31 24.24 -2.03
CA ILE A 4 -4.43 23.50 -1.43
C ILE A 4 -5.78 23.81 -2.09
N TYR A 5 -5.99 25.03 -2.60
CA TYR A 5 -7.19 25.35 -3.38
C TYR A 5 -7.21 24.62 -4.71
N LEU A 6 -6.05 24.52 -5.37
CA LEU A 6 -5.89 23.77 -6.61
C LEU A 6 -6.11 22.27 -6.38
N ASP A 7 -5.54 21.70 -5.32
CA ASP A 7 -5.71 20.30 -4.90
C ASP A 7 -7.19 19.96 -4.71
N ILE A 8 -7.91 20.75 -3.91
CA ILE A 8 -9.36 20.54 -3.68
C ILE A 8 -10.13 20.58 -5.00
N PHE A 9 -9.83 21.54 -5.88
CA PHE A 9 -10.47 21.65 -7.19
C PHE A 9 -10.18 20.42 -8.07
N ILE A 10 -8.93 19.97 -8.15
CA ILE A 10 -8.51 18.79 -8.93
C ILE A 10 -9.21 17.53 -8.39
N VAL A 11 -9.19 17.33 -7.07
CA VAL A 11 -9.81 16.18 -6.40
C VAL A 11 -11.31 16.12 -6.69
N LEU A 12 -12.01 17.26 -6.61
CA LEU A 12 -13.44 17.34 -6.93
C LEU A 12 -13.69 17.03 -8.40
N LEU A 13 -12.89 17.59 -9.31
CA LEU A 13 -13.02 17.36 -10.75
C LEU A 13 -12.81 15.89 -11.11
N LEU A 14 -11.79 15.24 -10.54
CA LEU A 14 -11.51 13.82 -10.76
C LEU A 14 -12.59 12.93 -10.14
N PHE A 15 -13.16 13.31 -8.99
CA PHE A 15 -14.31 12.60 -8.43
C PHE A 15 -15.53 12.69 -9.35
N LEU A 16 -15.86 13.88 -9.85
CA LEU A 16 -16.94 14.08 -10.83
C LEU A 16 -16.70 13.28 -12.10
N PHE A 17 -15.45 13.19 -12.56
CA PHE A 17 -15.05 12.33 -13.68
C PHE A 17 -15.35 10.85 -13.39
N LEU A 18 -14.96 10.32 -12.22
CA LEU A 18 -15.26 8.93 -11.84
C LEU A 18 -16.77 8.66 -11.76
N VAL A 19 -17.55 9.60 -11.25
CA VAL A 19 -19.02 9.53 -11.20
C VAL A 19 -19.59 9.46 -12.61
N LYS A 20 -19.21 10.42 -13.48
CA LYS A 20 -19.70 10.53 -14.86
C LYS A 20 -19.39 9.29 -15.69
N GLU A 21 -18.18 8.74 -15.54
CA GLU A 21 -17.75 7.53 -16.24
C GLU A 21 -18.29 6.23 -15.60
N LYS A 22 -19.13 6.31 -14.55
CA LYS A 22 -19.68 5.17 -13.80
C LYS A 22 -18.59 4.23 -13.25
N GLN A 23 -17.46 4.83 -12.90
CA GLN A 23 -16.20 4.19 -12.53
C GLN A 23 -15.99 4.09 -11.02
N LEU A 24 -16.99 4.47 -10.22
CA LEU A 24 -17.05 4.24 -8.77
C LEU A 24 -17.14 2.75 -8.44
N ASN A 25 -15.98 2.08 -8.43
CA ASN A 25 -15.82 0.67 -8.12
C ASN A 25 -14.51 0.48 -7.36
N ILE A 26 -14.51 -0.24 -6.23
CA ILE A 26 -13.28 -0.45 -5.44
C ILE A 26 -12.21 -1.24 -6.21
N LEU A 27 -12.58 -2.00 -7.23
CA LEU A 27 -11.61 -2.66 -8.12
C LEU A 27 -10.94 -1.67 -9.08
N ASN A 28 -11.49 -0.48 -9.27
CA ASN A 28 -10.91 0.57 -10.08
C ASN A 28 -9.75 1.24 -9.33
N SER A 29 -8.55 1.02 -9.82
CA SER A 29 -7.31 1.53 -9.24
C SER A 29 -7.26 3.07 -9.19
N ALA A 30 -7.94 3.78 -10.10
CA ALA A 30 -8.04 5.24 -10.05
C ALA A 30 -8.86 5.73 -8.85
N LEU A 31 -9.93 5.01 -8.48
CA LEU A 31 -10.68 5.32 -7.26
C LEU A 31 -9.82 5.08 -6.02
N ILE A 32 -9.10 3.96 -5.97
CA ILE A 32 -8.20 3.64 -4.86
C ILE A 32 -7.12 4.73 -4.69
N TYR A 33 -6.45 5.09 -5.78
CA TYR A 33 -5.41 6.13 -5.78
C TYR A 33 -5.98 7.48 -5.31
N TRP A 34 -7.15 7.87 -5.84
CA TRP A 34 -7.85 9.07 -5.44
C TRP A 34 -8.16 9.07 -3.92
N CYS A 35 -8.68 7.97 -3.37
CA CYS A 35 -8.98 7.88 -1.94
C CYS A 35 -7.74 8.12 -1.06
N PHE A 36 -6.59 7.56 -1.44
CA PHE A 36 -5.34 7.78 -0.70
C PHE A 36 -4.87 9.22 -0.77
N HIS A 37 -4.94 9.83 -1.96
CA HIS A 37 -4.61 11.24 -2.14
C HIS A 37 -5.50 12.13 -1.28
N VAL A 38 -6.82 11.93 -1.31
CA VAL A 38 -7.76 12.71 -0.50
C VAL A 38 -7.45 12.59 0.99
N PHE A 39 -7.16 11.38 1.47
CA PHE A 39 -6.95 11.15 2.89
C PHE A 39 -5.61 11.68 3.41
N PHE A 40 -4.52 11.49 2.65
CA PHE A 40 -3.17 11.80 3.14
C PHE A 40 -2.58 13.11 2.59
N VAL A 41 -3.13 13.66 1.51
CA VAL A 41 -2.68 14.93 0.90
C VAL A 41 -3.73 16.01 1.14
N THR A 42 -4.94 15.85 0.60
CA THR A 42 -5.99 16.89 0.68
C THR A 42 -6.43 17.16 2.10
N PHE A 43 -6.84 16.12 2.84
CA PHE A 43 -7.31 16.28 4.22
C PHE A 43 -6.21 16.84 5.12
N ARG A 44 -4.97 16.34 4.96
CA ARG A 44 -3.83 16.86 5.73
C ARG A 44 -3.49 18.31 5.37
N GLY A 45 -3.51 18.66 4.08
CA GLY A 45 -3.32 20.02 3.61
C GLY A 45 -4.38 20.97 4.16
N VAL A 46 -5.64 20.55 4.21
CA VAL A 46 -6.73 21.31 4.84
C VAL A 46 -6.48 21.53 6.34
N GLN A 47 -6.04 20.50 7.07
CA GLN A 47 -5.69 20.64 8.48
C GLN A 47 -4.59 21.70 8.68
N ILE A 48 -3.52 21.65 7.88
CA ILE A 48 -2.39 22.58 8.03
C ILE A 48 -2.77 24.00 7.61
N PHE A 49 -3.34 24.18 6.41
CA PHE A 49 -3.55 25.51 5.83
C PHE A 49 -4.83 26.21 6.27
N PHE A 50 -5.91 25.48 6.58
CA PHE A 50 -7.18 26.08 7.00
C PHE A 50 -7.44 25.98 8.50
N GLN A 51 -6.97 24.91 9.16
CA GLN A 51 -7.19 24.69 10.59
C GLN A 51 -5.97 25.09 11.44
N GLY A 52 -4.84 25.48 10.82
CA GLY A 52 -3.63 25.87 11.52
C GLY A 52 -2.99 24.71 12.29
N ALA A 53 -3.23 23.46 11.87
CA ALA A 53 -2.65 22.29 12.52
C ALA A 53 -1.12 22.33 12.46
N LYS A 54 -0.47 21.87 13.53
CA LYS A 54 1.00 21.78 13.59
C LYS A 54 1.52 20.80 12.55
N ILE A 55 2.69 21.09 11.98
CA ILE A 55 3.43 20.15 11.13
C ILE A 55 4.00 19.05 12.05
N ILE A 56 3.45 17.84 11.95
CA ILE A 56 3.79 16.69 12.80
C ILE A 56 5.26 16.33 12.65
N SER A 57 5.75 16.30 11.41
CA SER A 57 7.11 15.87 11.12
C SER A 57 8.19 16.77 11.73
N ASN A 58 7.85 18.01 12.12
CA ASN A 58 8.79 18.89 12.83
C ASN A 58 9.12 18.40 14.25
N LYS A 59 8.38 17.42 14.79
CA LYS A 59 8.77 16.69 16.02
C LYS A 59 10.06 15.87 15.82
N TRP A 60 10.37 15.47 14.59
CA TRP A 60 11.50 14.58 14.26
C TRP A 60 12.72 15.32 13.70
N TYR A 61 12.55 16.58 13.29
CA TYR A 61 13.58 17.35 12.60
C TYR A 61 14.05 18.53 13.46
N SER A 62 15.36 18.74 13.53
CA SER A 62 15.91 19.98 14.09
C SER A 62 15.86 21.13 13.09
N THR A 63 15.86 20.82 11.78
CA THR A 63 15.59 21.80 10.72
C THR A 63 14.13 21.64 10.26
N TYR A 64 13.27 22.58 10.66
CA TYR A 64 11.83 22.47 10.45
C TYR A 64 11.44 22.53 8.97
N ILE A 65 10.45 21.73 8.60
CA ILE A 65 9.76 21.81 7.31
C ILE A 65 8.95 23.11 7.28
N THR A 66 9.07 23.81 6.15
CA THR A 66 8.38 25.07 5.89
C THR A 66 7.04 24.85 5.18
N LEU A 67 6.15 25.84 5.26
CA LEU A 67 4.89 25.81 4.52
C LEU A 67 5.09 25.82 3.00
N GLU A 68 6.18 26.42 2.51
CA GLU A 68 6.51 26.45 1.09
C GLU A 68 6.90 25.07 0.56
N GLU A 69 7.68 24.31 1.35
CA GLU A 69 8.02 22.92 1.03
C GLU A 69 6.75 22.05 0.94
N ILE A 70 5.80 22.26 1.85
CA ILE A 70 4.51 21.54 1.84
C ILE A 70 3.65 21.95 0.65
N ASP A 71 3.54 23.26 0.34
CA ASP A 71 2.79 23.77 -0.82
C ASP A 71 3.33 23.16 -2.12
N LYS A 72 4.67 23.09 -2.26
CA LYS A 72 5.32 22.42 -3.39
C LYS A 72 5.03 20.92 -3.44
N ALA A 73 5.11 20.22 -2.32
CA ALA A 73 4.84 18.79 -2.26
C ALA A 73 3.40 18.46 -2.67
N ILE A 74 2.42 19.28 -2.27
CA ILE A 74 1.02 19.15 -2.69
C ILE A 74 0.90 19.29 -4.21
N ILE A 75 1.52 20.31 -4.81
CA ILE A 75 1.51 20.49 -6.28
C ILE A 75 2.09 19.27 -7.00
N LEU A 76 3.20 18.71 -6.50
CA LEU A 76 3.78 17.50 -7.09
C LEU A 76 2.89 16.27 -6.90
N ALA A 77 2.22 16.13 -5.76
CA ALA A 77 1.24 15.08 -5.55
C ALA A 77 0.04 15.23 -6.52
N ASP A 78 -0.45 16.45 -6.76
CA ASP A 78 -1.52 16.74 -7.72
C ASP A 78 -1.14 16.38 -9.15
N VAL A 79 0.07 16.76 -9.58
CA VAL A 79 0.60 16.39 -10.90
C VAL A 79 0.65 14.87 -11.03
N SER A 80 1.10 14.18 -9.98
CA SER A 80 1.14 12.72 -9.93
C SER A 80 -0.27 12.10 -10.03
N LEU A 81 -1.25 12.64 -9.29
CA LEU A 81 -2.65 12.21 -9.32
C LEU A 81 -3.25 12.37 -10.72
N VAL A 82 -3.13 13.55 -11.31
CA VAL A 82 -3.64 13.83 -12.67
C VAL A 82 -2.97 12.93 -13.70
N ALA A 83 -1.64 12.78 -13.64
CA ALA A 83 -0.90 11.91 -14.54
C ALA A 83 -1.35 10.44 -14.43
N PHE A 84 -1.56 9.94 -13.21
CA PHE A 84 -2.11 8.61 -12.98
C PHE A 84 -3.49 8.46 -13.64
N PHE A 85 -4.39 9.42 -13.47
CA PHE A 85 -5.73 9.40 -14.07
C PHE A 85 -5.70 9.42 -15.60
N ILE A 86 -4.83 10.24 -16.19
CA ILE A 86 -4.62 10.29 -17.64
C ILE A 86 -4.10 8.93 -18.13
N GLY A 87 -3.04 8.41 -17.49
CA GLY A 87 -2.48 7.09 -17.82
C GLY A 87 -3.51 5.96 -17.66
N PHE A 88 -4.39 6.09 -16.67
CA PHE A 88 -5.44 5.11 -16.41
C PHE A 88 -6.53 5.12 -17.50
N SER A 89 -6.88 6.30 -18.01
CA SER A 89 -8.08 6.50 -18.84
C SER A 89 -7.80 6.44 -20.35
N VAL A 90 -6.60 6.79 -20.78
CA VAL A 90 -6.25 6.93 -22.21
C VAL A 90 -5.84 5.58 -22.84
N PHE A 91 -6.15 5.40 -24.12
CA PHE A 91 -5.82 4.20 -24.93
C PHE A 91 -6.31 2.86 -24.34
N THR A 92 -7.48 2.86 -23.70
CA THR A 92 -8.05 1.67 -23.02
C THR A 92 -8.79 0.68 -23.93
N LEU A 93 -9.11 1.07 -25.17
CA LEU A 93 -9.92 0.27 -26.09
C LEU A 93 -9.36 -1.14 -26.33
N ASN A 94 -8.06 -1.25 -26.59
CA ASN A 94 -7.41 -2.54 -26.83
C ASN A 94 -7.46 -3.44 -25.60
N PHE A 95 -7.41 -2.86 -24.39
CA PHE A 95 -7.48 -3.62 -23.15
C PHE A 95 -8.87 -4.12 -22.86
N LYS A 96 -9.88 -3.26 -23.06
CA LYS A 96 -11.28 -3.65 -22.95
C LYS A 96 -11.62 -4.75 -23.96
N LYS A 97 -11.15 -4.64 -25.20
CA LYS A 97 -11.32 -5.69 -26.22
C LYS A 97 -10.67 -7.01 -25.79
N SER A 98 -9.42 -6.97 -25.30
CA SER A 98 -8.72 -8.16 -24.80
C SER A 98 -9.39 -8.77 -23.56
N GLY A 99 -9.83 -7.94 -22.61
CA GLY A 99 -10.54 -8.37 -21.41
C GLY A 99 -11.89 -9.00 -21.73
N ASN A 100 -12.66 -8.41 -22.64
CA ASN A 100 -13.94 -8.98 -23.10
C ASN A 100 -13.75 -10.31 -23.84
N ALA A 101 -12.69 -10.45 -24.62
CA ALA A 101 -12.36 -11.73 -25.27
C ALA A 101 -12.01 -12.81 -24.22
N LEU A 102 -11.21 -12.47 -23.21
CA LEU A 102 -10.90 -13.38 -22.09
C LEU A 102 -12.13 -13.74 -21.27
N LEU A 103 -13.01 -12.77 -21.01
CA LEU A 103 -14.26 -13.01 -20.29
C LEU A 103 -15.12 -14.03 -21.02
N LYS A 104 -15.34 -13.85 -22.34
CA LYS A 104 -16.10 -14.81 -23.15
C LYS A 104 -15.46 -16.20 -23.15
N GLN A 105 -14.13 -16.26 -23.17
CA GLN A 105 -13.40 -17.53 -23.16
C GLN A 105 -13.53 -18.27 -21.82
N PHE A 106 -13.56 -17.56 -20.69
CA PHE A 106 -13.50 -18.13 -19.35
C PHE A 106 -14.75 -17.86 -18.50
N GLU A 107 -15.88 -17.49 -19.11
CA GLU A 107 -17.14 -17.23 -18.41
C GLU A 107 -17.55 -18.44 -17.57
N PHE A 108 -17.51 -19.61 -18.19
CA PHE A 108 -17.58 -20.90 -17.52
C PHE A 108 -16.18 -21.51 -17.50
N MET A 109 -15.61 -21.62 -16.31
CA MET A 109 -14.27 -22.18 -16.14
C MET A 109 -14.21 -23.13 -14.95
N LYS A 110 -13.25 -24.06 -15.04
CA LYS A 110 -12.79 -24.87 -13.91
C LYS A 110 -11.29 -24.70 -13.70
N GLU A 111 -10.83 -24.95 -12.49
CA GLU A 111 -9.41 -24.97 -12.17
C GLU A 111 -8.81 -26.32 -12.59
N GLY A 112 -8.00 -26.32 -13.65
CA GLY A 112 -7.40 -27.54 -14.20
C GLY A 112 -6.34 -28.18 -13.30
N ARG A 113 -5.81 -27.44 -12.32
CA ARG A 113 -4.78 -27.92 -11.38
C ARG A 113 -5.24 -27.88 -9.92
N GLN A 114 -6.52 -28.16 -9.65
CA GLN A 114 -7.10 -28.07 -8.30
C GLN A 114 -6.28 -28.81 -7.23
N LYS A 115 -5.78 -30.03 -7.51
CA LYS A 115 -4.94 -30.80 -6.57
C LYS A 115 -3.67 -30.06 -6.17
N TRP A 116 -3.04 -29.33 -7.08
CA TRP A 116 -1.83 -28.54 -6.80
C TRP A 116 -2.15 -27.29 -6.01
N VAL A 117 -3.27 -26.62 -6.35
CA VAL A 117 -3.79 -25.48 -5.58
C VAL A 117 -4.07 -25.90 -4.13
N ASP A 118 -4.74 -27.05 -3.92
CA ASP A 118 -5.04 -27.57 -2.59
C ASP A 118 -3.79 -27.91 -1.78
N LYS A 119 -2.83 -28.64 -2.38
CA LYS A 119 -1.54 -28.93 -1.73
C LYS A 119 -0.79 -27.66 -1.37
N TYR A 120 -0.78 -26.69 -2.28
CA TYR A 120 -0.12 -25.41 -2.07
C TYR A 120 -0.72 -24.64 -0.90
N MET A 121 -2.06 -24.56 -0.80
CA MET A 121 -2.72 -23.93 0.34
C MET A 121 -2.36 -24.59 1.67
N ILE A 122 -2.27 -25.92 1.72
CA ILE A 122 -1.84 -26.64 2.93
C ILE A 122 -0.41 -26.24 3.31
N VAL A 123 0.50 -26.19 2.33
CA VAL A 123 1.89 -25.78 2.57
C VAL A 123 1.97 -24.37 3.11
N VAL A 124 1.31 -23.40 2.47
CA VAL A 124 1.33 -21.99 2.92
C VAL A 124 0.69 -21.84 4.30
N PHE A 125 -0.38 -22.59 4.60
CA PHE A 125 -0.99 -22.61 5.92
C PHE A 125 -0.04 -23.16 6.99
N ILE A 126 0.58 -24.31 6.76
CA ILE A 126 1.53 -24.93 7.72
C ILE A 126 2.73 -24.00 7.93
N LEU A 127 3.33 -23.48 6.86
CA LEU A 127 4.44 -22.53 6.95
C LEU A 127 4.02 -21.22 7.64
N GLY A 128 2.78 -20.78 7.46
CA GLY A 128 2.20 -19.65 8.19
C GLY A 128 2.11 -19.89 9.69
N LEU A 129 1.66 -21.07 10.11
CA LEU A 129 1.64 -21.44 11.54
C LEU A 129 3.06 -21.52 12.11
N ILE A 130 4.00 -22.15 11.38
CA ILE A 130 5.42 -22.21 11.79
C ILE A 130 5.98 -20.79 11.91
N GLY A 131 5.77 -19.93 10.91
CA GLY A 131 6.23 -18.56 10.92
C GLY A 131 5.74 -17.77 12.13
N ILE A 132 4.46 -17.93 12.49
CA ILE A 132 3.87 -17.30 13.68
C ILE A 132 4.49 -17.84 14.98
N VAL A 133 4.73 -19.15 15.08
CA VAL A 133 5.26 -19.79 16.30
C VAL A 133 6.75 -19.50 16.48
N THR A 134 7.55 -19.59 15.41
CA THR A 134 9.01 -19.46 15.45
C THR A 134 9.48 -18.02 15.58
N TYR A 135 8.75 -17.08 14.97
CA TYR A 135 9.11 -15.66 14.97
C TYR A 135 8.13 -14.84 15.82
N ARG A 136 7.56 -15.47 16.85
CA ARG A 136 6.66 -14.84 17.83
C ARG A 136 7.46 -13.76 18.59
N SER A 137 6.96 -12.53 18.56
CA SER A 137 7.45 -11.32 19.26
C SER A 137 8.91 -10.92 19.01
N ILE A 138 9.10 -9.80 18.31
CA ILE A 138 10.39 -9.12 18.07
C ILE A 138 10.94 -8.45 19.35
N ALA A 139 10.19 -8.49 20.46
CA ALA A 139 10.53 -7.77 21.70
C ALA A 139 11.74 -8.32 22.48
N ASP A 140 12.29 -9.49 22.14
CA ASP A 140 13.41 -10.10 22.87
C ASP A 140 14.56 -10.54 21.93
N ARG A 141 14.61 -9.97 20.72
CA ARG A 141 15.74 -10.18 19.82
C ARG A 141 16.64 -8.97 19.89
N ASP A 142 17.87 -9.18 20.36
CA ASP A 142 18.96 -8.22 20.23
C ASP A 142 18.97 -7.65 18.81
N LEU A 143 18.54 -6.40 18.69
CA LEU A 143 18.56 -5.63 17.44
C LEU A 143 19.99 -5.52 16.87
N GLU A 144 21.00 -5.80 17.70
CA GLU A 144 22.41 -5.80 17.35
C GLU A 144 22.93 -7.15 16.83
N ALA A 145 22.22 -8.27 17.05
CA ALA A 145 22.77 -9.62 16.81
C ALA A 145 22.09 -10.44 15.70
N GLU A 146 20.85 -10.12 15.28
CA GLU A 146 20.23 -10.78 14.13
C GLU A 146 19.88 -9.76 13.04
N GLU A 147 20.56 -9.90 11.89
CA GLU A 147 20.14 -9.28 10.63
C GLU A 147 18.62 -9.36 10.52
N TYR A 148 17.97 -8.21 10.33
CA TYR A 148 16.57 -8.09 9.94
C TYR A 148 16.38 -8.84 8.61
N SER A 149 16.29 -10.17 8.68
CA SER A 149 16.42 -10.99 7.50
C SER A 149 15.08 -10.89 6.78
N THR A 150 15.15 -10.47 5.53
CA THR A 150 14.06 -10.47 4.56
C THR A 150 13.23 -11.77 4.64
N PHE A 151 13.88 -12.89 4.98
CA PHE A 151 13.27 -14.19 5.23
C PHE A 151 12.35 -14.23 6.46
N SER A 152 12.78 -13.73 7.63
CA SER A 152 11.93 -13.68 8.84
C SER A 152 10.68 -12.83 8.61
N ASN A 153 10.83 -11.69 7.92
CA ASN A 153 9.70 -10.84 7.53
C ASN A 153 8.74 -11.53 6.56
N MET A 154 9.25 -12.31 5.61
CA MET A 154 8.41 -13.13 4.74
C MET A 154 7.67 -14.21 5.55
N MET A 155 8.38 -14.97 6.39
CA MET A 155 7.83 -16.07 7.18
C MET A 155 6.74 -15.61 8.15
N THR A 156 6.96 -14.49 8.85
CA THR A 156 5.95 -13.89 9.72
C THR A 156 4.73 -13.42 8.94
N GLY A 157 4.82 -13.05 7.65
CA GLY A 157 3.68 -12.65 6.83
C GLY A 157 2.83 -13.83 6.30
N LEU A 158 3.36 -15.05 6.28
CA LEU A 158 2.69 -16.21 5.66
C LEU A 158 1.35 -16.55 6.30
N GLY A 159 1.20 -16.32 7.61
CA GLY A 159 -0.05 -16.55 8.33
C GLY A 159 -1.23 -15.79 7.70
N ILE A 160 -1.17 -14.46 7.67
CA ILE A 160 -2.26 -13.64 7.09
C ILE A 160 -2.46 -13.91 5.60
N ILE A 161 -1.38 -14.21 4.86
CA ILE A 161 -1.45 -14.52 3.44
C ILE A 161 -2.20 -15.85 3.21
N SER A 162 -1.96 -16.85 4.04
CA SER A 162 -2.66 -18.13 3.97
C SER A 162 -4.17 -17.94 4.17
N ALA A 163 -4.58 -17.05 5.09
CA ALA A 163 -5.98 -16.77 5.35
C ALA A 163 -6.68 -16.10 4.17
N ILE A 164 -6.07 -15.08 3.56
CA ILE A 164 -6.67 -14.41 2.40
C ILE A 164 -6.70 -15.32 1.16
N VAL A 165 -5.70 -16.20 0.98
CA VAL A 165 -5.71 -17.20 -0.10
C VAL A 165 -6.81 -18.24 0.12
N LEU A 166 -7.02 -18.70 1.35
CA LEU A 166 -8.11 -19.62 1.68
C LEU A 166 -9.49 -19.00 1.40
N LEU A 167 -9.69 -17.72 1.79
CA LEU A 167 -10.92 -16.99 1.49
C LEU A 167 -11.13 -16.81 -0.02
N TYR A 168 -10.06 -16.54 -0.78
CA TYR A 168 -10.10 -16.42 -2.23
C TYR A 168 -10.49 -17.75 -2.92
N GLU A 169 -9.84 -18.87 -2.56
CA GLU A 169 -10.06 -20.16 -3.24
C GLU A 169 -11.29 -20.92 -2.75
N LYS A 170 -11.61 -20.84 -1.44
CA LYS A 170 -12.67 -21.64 -0.81
C LYS A 170 -13.91 -20.82 -0.41
N GLY A 171 -13.86 -19.50 -0.59
CA GLY A 171 -14.95 -18.59 -0.25
C GLY A 171 -15.05 -18.29 1.25
N PHE A 172 -16.08 -17.53 1.62
CA PHE A 172 -16.31 -17.00 2.97
C PHE A 172 -16.99 -18.01 3.92
N LYS A 173 -16.39 -19.20 4.07
CA LYS A 173 -16.87 -20.17 5.07
C LYS A 173 -16.51 -19.70 6.48
N LYS A 174 -17.37 -19.99 7.46
CA LYS A 174 -17.20 -19.58 8.88
C LYS A 174 -15.80 -19.90 9.40
N ILE A 175 -15.28 -21.10 9.14
CA ILE A 175 -13.96 -21.53 9.60
C ILE A 175 -12.80 -20.65 9.07
N TYR A 176 -12.83 -20.28 7.78
CA TYR A 176 -11.79 -19.45 7.17
C TYR A 176 -11.92 -17.98 7.59
N LEU A 177 -13.15 -17.50 7.78
CA LEU A 177 -13.42 -16.18 8.34
C LEU A 177 -12.88 -16.08 9.77
N THR A 178 -13.19 -17.05 10.64
CA THR A 178 -12.67 -17.09 12.00
C THR A 178 -11.15 -17.10 12.01
N TYR A 179 -10.51 -17.92 11.16
CA TYR A 179 -9.05 -17.94 11.02
C TYR A 179 -8.49 -16.57 10.60
N PHE A 180 -9.10 -15.93 9.60
CA PHE A 180 -8.71 -14.60 9.13
C PHE A 180 -8.82 -13.54 10.24
N PHE A 181 -9.93 -13.51 10.98
CA PHE A 181 -10.12 -12.53 12.06
C PHE A 181 -9.17 -12.75 13.25
N ILE A 182 -8.90 -14.00 13.63
CA ILE A 182 -7.90 -14.32 14.66
C ILE A 182 -6.53 -13.76 14.24
N LEU A 183 -6.14 -13.98 12.98
CA LEU A 183 -4.89 -13.46 12.48
C LEU A 183 -4.87 -11.94 12.38
N LEU A 184 -5.95 -11.30 11.93
CA LEU A 184 -6.03 -9.84 11.93
C LEU A 184 -5.79 -9.27 13.33
N ILE A 185 -6.44 -9.82 14.36
CA ILE A 185 -6.21 -9.41 15.76
C ILE A 185 -4.74 -9.65 16.15
N PHE A 186 -4.19 -10.83 15.85
CA PHE A 186 -2.81 -11.15 16.18
C PHE A 186 -1.80 -10.17 15.55
N TYR A 187 -1.90 -9.89 14.24
CA TYR A 187 -1.02 -8.93 13.58
C TYR A 187 -1.28 -7.48 13.99
N SER A 188 -2.50 -7.17 14.44
CA SER A 188 -2.83 -5.85 14.98
C SER A 188 -2.11 -5.60 16.31
N LEU A 189 -1.92 -6.64 17.13
CA LEU A 189 -1.22 -6.57 18.42
C LEU A 189 0.32 -6.64 18.29
N GLN A 190 0.87 -6.95 17.11
CA GLN A 190 2.33 -6.97 16.92
C GLN A 190 2.96 -5.57 16.91
N GLY A 191 2.18 -4.51 16.68
CA GLY A 191 2.65 -3.12 16.62
C GLY A 191 3.51 -2.76 15.39
N GLU A 192 4.11 -3.74 14.73
CA GLU A 192 4.93 -3.58 13.52
C GLU A 192 4.22 -4.05 12.24
N ASN A 193 4.67 -3.56 11.07
CA ASN A 193 4.22 -4.03 9.75
C ASN A 193 2.69 -3.95 9.52
N ARG A 194 2.05 -2.85 9.92
CA ARG A 194 0.59 -2.59 9.82
C ARG A 194 -0.02 -2.82 8.43
N PHE A 195 0.79 -2.72 7.37
CA PHE A 195 0.36 -3.07 6.02
C PHE A 195 -0.22 -4.49 5.93
N ARG A 196 0.24 -5.44 6.77
CA ARG A 196 -0.27 -6.82 6.81
C ARG A 196 -1.75 -6.89 7.16
N VAL A 197 -2.24 -5.96 7.98
CA VAL A 197 -3.65 -5.86 8.39
C VAL A 197 -4.45 -5.11 7.32
N VAL A 198 -4.00 -3.90 6.97
CA VAL A 198 -4.73 -3.00 6.05
C VAL A 198 -4.85 -3.60 4.66
N LEU A 199 -3.75 -4.09 4.08
CA LEU A 199 -3.75 -4.60 2.71
C LEU A 199 -4.49 -5.94 2.60
N ALA A 200 -4.37 -6.82 3.59
CA ALA A 200 -5.14 -8.06 3.63
C ALA A 200 -6.64 -7.79 3.75
N SER A 201 -7.04 -6.81 4.55
CA SER A 201 -8.44 -6.39 4.70
C SER A 201 -8.98 -5.81 3.39
N LEU A 202 -8.20 -4.98 2.71
CA LEU A 202 -8.54 -4.44 1.39
C LEU A 202 -8.71 -5.56 0.35
N PHE A 203 -7.81 -6.55 0.34
CA PHE A 203 -7.90 -7.72 -0.53
C PHE A 203 -9.21 -8.50 -0.31
N VAL A 204 -9.55 -8.81 0.95
CA VAL A 204 -10.77 -9.52 1.31
C VAL A 204 -12.02 -8.70 0.97
N LEU A 205 -12.00 -7.38 1.21
CA LEU A 205 -13.09 -6.47 0.88
C LEU A 205 -13.39 -6.48 -0.63
N MET A 206 -12.36 -6.40 -1.47
CA MET A 206 -12.53 -6.46 -2.93
C MET A 206 -13.15 -7.78 -3.40
N ILE A 207 -12.74 -8.92 -2.80
CA ILE A 207 -13.35 -10.23 -3.10
C ILE A 207 -14.82 -10.24 -2.69
N TYR A 208 -15.11 -9.80 -1.46
CA TYR A 208 -16.45 -9.79 -0.90
C TYR A 208 -17.42 -8.98 -1.78
N LEU A 209 -17.02 -7.77 -2.17
CA LEU A 209 -17.82 -6.92 -3.04
C LEU A 209 -18.02 -7.52 -4.43
N LYS A 210 -16.99 -8.16 -5.01
CA LYS A 210 -17.12 -8.89 -6.27
C LYS A 210 -18.13 -10.04 -6.17
N GLN A 211 -18.13 -10.80 -5.08
CA GLN A 211 -19.09 -11.89 -4.86
C GLN A 211 -20.53 -11.41 -4.78
N LEU A 212 -20.76 -10.26 -4.13
CA LEU A 212 -22.08 -9.64 -4.04
C LEU A 212 -22.46 -8.85 -5.30
N ASN A 213 -21.58 -8.78 -6.30
CA ASN A 213 -21.73 -7.93 -7.48
C ASN A 213 -21.96 -6.45 -7.12
N LEU A 214 -21.36 -5.99 -6.01
CA LEU A 214 -21.39 -4.62 -5.56
C LEU A 214 -20.13 -3.89 -6.01
N LYS A 215 -20.28 -2.67 -6.52
CA LYS A 215 -19.13 -1.85 -6.91
C LYS A 215 -18.46 -1.18 -5.72
N LEU A 216 -19.25 -0.79 -4.71
CA LEU A 216 -18.80 -0.12 -3.50
C LEU A 216 -19.43 -0.76 -2.27
N PRO A 217 -18.81 -0.64 -1.09
CA PRO A 217 -19.47 -0.95 0.17
C PRO A 217 -20.79 -0.17 0.30
N PRO A 218 -21.86 -0.77 0.86
CA PRO A 218 -23.04 -0.01 1.26
C PRO A 218 -22.69 1.09 2.27
N LEU A 219 -23.41 2.23 2.23
CA LEU A 219 -23.09 3.43 3.02
C LEU A 219 -22.87 3.14 4.52
N LYS A 220 -23.66 2.23 5.10
CA LYS A 220 -23.56 1.80 6.51
C LYS A 220 -22.19 1.22 6.90
N TYR A 221 -21.40 0.72 5.96
CA TYR A 221 -20.08 0.16 6.22
C TYR A 221 -18.94 1.17 6.09
N TYR A 222 -19.17 2.38 5.56
CA TYR A 222 -18.13 3.41 5.52
C TYR A 222 -17.79 3.91 6.92
N VAL A 223 -18.79 4.02 7.81
CA VAL A 223 -18.56 4.34 9.22
C VAL A 223 -17.68 3.27 9.87
N ILE A 224 -17.96 1.99 9.61
CA ILE A 224 -17.16 0.88 10.12
C ILE A 224 -15.74 0.91 9.53
N GLY A 225 -15.57 1.21 8.25
CA GLY A 225 -14.26 1.34 7.60
C GLY A 225 -13.45 2.53 8.12
N PHE A 226 -14.11 3.67 8.35
CA PHE A 226 -13.48 4.86 8.92
C PHE A 226 -13.05 4.61 10.37
N VAL A 227 -13.92 4.01 11.18
CA VAL A 227 -13.59 3.51 12.51
C VAL A 227 -12.42 2.53 12.43
N PHE A 228 -12.42 1.56 11.51
CA PHE A 228 -11.30 0.62 11.38
C PHE A 228 -9.97 1.30 11.04
N ILE A 229 -9.97 2.30 10.15
CA ILE A 229 -8.76 3.08 9.83
C ILE A 229 -8.29 3.88 11.05
N LEU A 230 -9.19 4.59 11.72
CA LEU A 230 -8.88 5.32 12.95
C LEU A 230 -8.33 4.42 14.03
N PHE A 231 -8.90 3.22 14.18
CA PHE A 231 -8.44 2.22 15.14
C PHE A 231 -7.13 1.56 14.71
N SER A 232 -6.78 1.57 13.42
CA SER A 232 -5.53 0.99 12.93
C SER A 232 -4.28 1.80 13.30
N PHE A 233 -4.45 3.09 13.60
CA PHE A 233 -3.39 3.99 14.07
C PHE A 233 -2.92 3.67 15.51
N PRO A 234 -3.79 3.60 16.54
CA PRO A 234 -3.43 3.23 17.91
C PRO A 234 -2.82 1.83 18.04
N LEU A 235 -3.04 0.92 17.08
CA LEU A 235 -2.53 -0.45 17.16
C LEU A 235 -1.01 -0.55 17.37
N LYS A 236 -0.25 0.45 16.91
CA LYS A 236 1.20 0.51 17.16
C LYS A 236 1.49 0.69 18.65
N GLU A 237 0.82 1.64 19.28
CA GLU A 237 0.98 1.97 20.70
C GLU A 237 0.34 0.92 21.60
N VAL A 238 -0.83 0.38 21.24
CA VAL A 238 -1.44 -0.77 21.93
C VAL A 238 -0.51 -1.97 21.88
N GLY A 239 0.04 -2.29 20.70
CA GLY A 239 0.96 -3.41 20.53
C GLY A 239 2.24 -3.23 21.34
N LYS A 240 2.83 -2.03 21.33
CA LYS A 240 4.02 -1.70 22.11
C LYS A 240 3.75 -1.73 23.62
N SER A 241 2.68 -1.08 24.08
CA SER A 241 2.28 -1.07 25.50
C SER A 241 1.91 -2.46 26.00
N PHE A 242 1.23 -3.29 25.19
CA PHE A 242 0.96 -4.69 25.53
C PHE A 242 2.24 -5.52 25.64
N GLN A 243 3.22 -5.29 24.77
CA GLN A 243 4.51 -5.96 24.82
C GLN A 243 5.34 -5.54 26.04
N GLU A 244 5.29 -4.26 26.41
CA GLU A 244 6.07 -3.71 27.53
C GLU A 244 5.43 -3.96 28.91
N THR A 245 4.10 -3.92 29.00
CA THR A 245 3.37 -3.96 30.29
C THR A 245 2.52 -5.21 30.48
N GLY A 246 2.29 -6.01 29.43
CA GLY A 246 1.40 -7.17 29.46
C GLY A 246 -0.08 -6.82 29.65
N LYS A 247 -0.43 -5.54 29.74
CA LYS A 247 -1.80 -5.05 29.93
C LYS A 247 -2.34 -4.45 28.64
N LEU A 248 -3.62 -4.72 28.36
CA LEU A 248 -4.35 -4.11 27.26
C LEU A 248 -5.09 -2.87 27.78
N GLU A 249 -4.44 -1.73 27.82
CA GLU A 249 -5.08 -0.44 28.16
C GLU A 249 -5.71 0.20 26.91
N PHE A 250 -6.62 -0.55 26.31
CA PHE A 250 -7.25 -0.21 25.03
C PHE A 250 -8.00 1.13 25.08
N THR A 251 -8.60 1.47 26.21
CA THR A 251 -9.39 2.70 26.37
C THR A 251 -8.54 3.97 26.41
N GLU A 252 -7.37 3.92 27.03
CA GLU A 252 -6.48 5.08 27.14
C GLU A 252 -5.79 5.33 25.80
N VAL A 253 -5.23 4.29 25.18
CA VAL A 253 -4.59 4.41 23.87
C VAL A 253 -5.57 4.85 22.78
N LEU A 254 -6.84 4.41 22.83
CA LEU A 254 -7.85 4.91 21.92
C LEU A 254 -8.19 6.39 22.13
N LYS A 255 -8.22 6.83 23.39
CA LYS A 255 -8.47 8.22 23.72
C LYS A 255 -7.31 9.09 23.23
N ASP A 256 -6.08 8.67 23.51
CA ASP A 256 -4.86 9.38 23.10
C ASP A 256 -4.76 9.44 21.58
N SER A 257 -4.96 8.33 20.87
CA SER A 257 -4.97 8.33 19.40
C SER A 257 -6.12 9.14 18.79
N TYR A 258 -7.29 9.19 19.43
CA TYR A 258 -8.37 10.06 18.98
C TYR A 258 -8.05 11.53 19.21
N GLU A 259 -7.46 11.87 20.35
CA GLU A 259 -6.98 13.21 20.67
C GLU A 259 -5.86 13.63 19.71
N GLU A 260 -4.86 12.79 19.45
CA GLU A 260 -3.83 13.03 18.45
C GLU A 260 -4.40 13.20 17.04
N PHE A 261 -5.36 12.37 16.63
CA PHE A 261 -6.01 12.53 15.32
C PHE A 261 -6.78 13.86 15.24
N LYS A 262 -7.53 14.20 16.29
CA LYS A 262 -8.31 15.44 16.39
C LYS A 262 -7.43 16.68 16.42
N GLU A 263 -6.31 16.62 17.13
CA GLU A 263 -5.30 17.68 17.21
C GLU A 263 -4.41 17.74 15.95
N GLY A 264 -4.55 16.75 15.06
CA GLY A 264 -3.75 16.66 13.85
C GLY A 264 -2.28 16.36 14.13
N GLU A 265 -2.00 15.65 15.21
CA GLU A 265 -0.65 15.29 15.68
C GLU A 265 -0.27 13.82 15.37
N SER A 266 -1.18 13.03 14.78
CA SER A 266 -0.95 11.61 14.45
C SER A 266 0.14 11.43 13.40
N GLY A 267 1.26 10.80 13.79
CA GLY A 267 2.44 10.54 12.95
C GLY A 267 2.12 9.89 11.60
N ASP A 268 1.09 9.07 11.52
CA ASP A 268 0.69 8.35 10.30
C ASP A 268 -0.03 9.23 9.25
N MET A 269 -0.42 10.45 9.62
CA MET A 269 -1.00 11.45 8.69
C MET A 269 0.07 12.36 8.06
N SER A 270 1.33 12.23 8.46
CA SER A 270 2.40 13.15 8.09
C SER A 270 3.05 12.88 6.73
N PHE A 271 2.54 11.96 5.91
CA PHE A 271 3.23 11.52 4.68
C PHE A 271 3.57 12.66 3.71
N ILE A 272 2.66 13.62 3.54
CA ILE A 272 2.90 14.79 2.70
C ILE A 272 4.00 15.70 3.28
N GLU A 273 4.13 15.78 4.60
CA GLU A 273 5.16 16.56 5.29
C GLU A 273 6.53 15.89 5.16
N GLN A 274 6.59 14.56 5.32
CA GLN A 274 7.81 13.78 5.10
C GLN A 274 8.31 13.94 3.66
N SER A 275 7.39 13.83 2.69
CA SER A 275 7.67 14.07 1.27
C SER A 275 8.18 15.50 1.02
N ALA A 276 7.54 16.50 1.65
CA ALA A 276 7.95 17.90 1.56
C ALA A 276 9.39 18.12 2.06
N GLY A 277 9.74 17.55 3.22
CA GLY A 277 11.11 17.63 3.74
C GLY A 277 12.15 17.05 2.78
N MET A 278 11.83 15.92 2.14
CA MET A 278 12.70 15.28 1.15
C MET A 278 12.82 16.08 -0.15
N ILE A 279 11.70 16.60 -0.68
CA ILE A 279 11.67 17.46 -1.87
C ILE A 279 12.51 18.72 -1.65
N GLY A 280 12.36 19.38 -0.50
CA GLY A 280 13.17 20.53 -0.13
C GLY A 280 14.66 20.20 -0.05
N ALA A 281 15.02 19.05 0.54
CA ALA A 281 16.40 18.62 0.61
C ALA A 281 17.02 18.30 -0.77
N ILE A 282 16.23 17.74 -1.70
CA ILE A 282 16.64 17.53 -3.10
C ILE A 282 16.96 18.86 -3.79
N ASP A 283 16.19 19.91 -3.51
CA ASP A 283 16.45 21.24 -4.05
C ASP A 283 17.70 21.88 -3.44
N VAL A 284 17.83 21.82 -2.10
CA VAL A 284 19.00 22.35 -1.38
C VAL A 284 20.29 21.69 -1.85
N LYS A 285 20.30 20.37 -2.02
CA LYS A 285 21.49 19.65 -2.51
C LYS A 285 21.70 19.77 -4.02
N GLY A 286 20.69 20.19 -4.78
CA GLY A 286 20.75 20.25 -6.25
C GLY A 286 20.98 18.89 -6.93
N VAL A 287 20.73 17.77 -6.25
CA VAL A 287 21.03 16.42 -6.77
C VAL A 287 19.91 15.90 -7.66
N GLN A 288 20.26 15.08 -8.65
CA GLN A 288 19.30 14.38 -9.50
C GLN A 288 19.79 12.95 -9.75
N PHE A 289 18.90 11.97 -9.55
CA PHE A 289 19.26 10.56 -9.51
C PHE A 289 19.15 9.83 -10.85
N TRP A 290 18.42 10.37 -11.84
CA TRP A 290 18.33 9.81 -13.20
C TRP A 290 17.96 8.31 -13.29
N GLY A 291 17.14 7.82 -12.36
CA GLY A 291 16.73 6.41 -12.25
C GLY A 291 17.50 5.61 -11.20
N ASP A 292 18.49 6.19 -10.54
CA ASP A 292 19.30 5.50 -9.53
C ASP A 292 18.47 4.99 -8.35
N THR A 293 17.35 5.63 -8.01
CA THR A 293 16.47 5.14 -6.94
C THR A 293 15.80 3.80 -7.29
N TYR A 294 15.76 3.44 -8.58
CA TYR A 294 15.15 2.20 -9.08
C TYR A 294 16.13 1.03 -9.16
N LYS A 295 17.44 1.29 -9.05
CA LYS A 295 18.48 0.25 -9.06
C LYS A 295 18.21 -0.90 -8.08
N PRO A 296 17.71 -0.68 -6.85
CA PRO A 296 17.43 -1.76 -5.91
C PRO A 296 16.49 -2.85 -6.44
N ILE A 297 15.62 -2.55 -7.40
CA ILE A 297 14.73 -3.53 -8.03
C ILE A 297 15.51 -4.71 -8.64
N PHE A 298 16.74 -4.48 -9.10
CA PHE A 298 17.55 -5.48 -9.79
C PHE A 298 18.40 -6.35 -8.86
N PHE A 299 18.54 -5.97 -7.59
CA PHE A 299 19.42 -6.69 -6.67
C PHE A 299 18.84 -6.92 -5.27
N PHE A 300 17.62 -6.47 -4.97
CA PHE A 300 17.03 -6.65 -3.63
C PHE A 300 16.96 -8.13 -3.20
N PHE A 301 16.80 -9.04 -4.16
CA PHE A 301 16.72 -10.48 -3.95
C PHE A 301 18.07 -11.14 -3.61
N VAL A 302 19.20 -10.45 -3.81
CA VAL A 302 20.52 -10.96 -3.45
C VAL A 302 20.71 -10.78 -1.94
N PRO A 303 20.86 -11.84 -1.14
CA PRO A 303 21.10 -11.73 0.30
C PRO A 303 22.41 -11.00 0.61
N ARG A 304 22.48 -10.27 1.73
CA ARG A 304 23.73 -9.62 2.17
C ARG A 304 24.86 -10.62 2.45
N SER A 305 24.54 -11.85 2.82
CA SER A 305 25.54 -12.93 2.98
C SER A 305 26.28 -13.30 1.68
N LEU A 306 25.67 -13.07 0.50
CA LEU A 306 26.30 -13.28 -0.80
C LEU A 306 26.92 -12.00 -1.39
N TRP A 307 26.48 -10.83 -0.91
CA TRP A 307 27.00 -9.52 -1.32
C TRP A 307 26.96 -8.57 -0.12
N ALA A 308 28.04 -8.57 0.66
CA ALA A 308 28.10 -7.86 1.95
C ALA A 308 27.98 -6.33 1.78
N ASP A 309 28.68 -5.78 0.78
CA ASP A 309 28.69 -4.37 0.39
C ASP A 309 27.50 -3.96 -0.51
N LYS A 310 26.45 -4.81 -0.60
CA LYS A 310 25.25 -4.49 -1.36
C LYS A 310 24.66 -3.13 -0.91
N PRO A 311 24.39 -2.21 -1.86
CA PRO A 311 23.80 -0.92 -1.54
C PRO A 311 22.49 -1.04 -0.76
N ALA A 312 22.23 -0.10 0.14
CA ALA A 312 20.98 -0.04 0.89
C ALA A 312 19.79 0.22 -0.04
N LEU A 313 18.61 -0.31 0.28
CA LEU A 313 17.41 -0.10 -0.54
C LEU A 313 16.95 1.36 -0.53
N ASN A 314 17.22 2.07 0.56
CA ASN A 314 16.94 3.48 0.78
C ASN A 314 18.19 4.37 0.64
N GLU A 315 19.25 3.90 -0.03
CA GLU A 315 20.53 4.62 -0.20
C GLU A 315 20.33 6.06 -0.71
N TRP A 316 19.39 6.27 -1.61
CA TRP A 316 19.10 7.60 -2.16
C TRP A 316 18.55 8.56 -1.10
N GLN A 317 17.85 8.05 -0.07
CA GLN A 317 17.35 8.84 1.05
C GLN A 317 18.50 9.34 1.92
N HIS A 318 19.47 8.48 2.24
CA HIS A 318 20.71 8.89 2.91
C HIS A 318 21.47 9.95 2.09
N LYS A 319 21.51 9.80 0.76
CA LYS A 319 22.17 10.78 -0.12
C LYS A 319 21.51 12.15 -0.12
N ILE A 320 20.21 12.25 0.13
CA ILE A 320 19.52 13.55 0.23
C ILE A 320 19.44 14.10 1.65
N SER A 321 19.74 13.31 2.70
CA SER A 321 19.77 13.77 4.09
C SER A 321 20.62 15.03 4.26
N ILE A 322 20.08 16.05 4.95
CA ILE A 322 20.75 17.33 5.23
C ILE A 322 20.89 17.51 6.74
N THR A 323 21.70 18.49 7.17
CA THR A 323 21.83 18.81 8.59
C THR A 323 20.46 19.05 9.23
N GLY A 324 20.14 18.25 10.22
CA GLY A 324 18.88 18.29 10.96
C GLY A 324 17.68 17.59 10.32
N ARG A 325 17.89 16.89 9.19
CA ARG A 325 16.90 15.98 8.57
C ARG A 325 17.61 14.74 8.00
N ASP A 326 17.64 13.65 8.76
CA ASP A 326 18.18 12.37 8.27
C ASP A 326 17.07 11.43 7.80
N PHE A 327 16.72 11.53 6.53
CA PHE A 327 15.62 10.76 5.96
C PHE A 327 15.92 9.27 5.87
N GLY A 328 17.18 8.91 5.61
CA GLY A 328 17.59 7.52 5.45
C GLY A 328 17.57 6.76 6.77
N GLU A 329 18.09 7.36 7.84
CA GLU A 329 18.06 6.74 9.18
C GLU A 329 16.64 6.69 9.74
N MET A 330 15.84 7.75 9.54
CA MET A 330 14.49 7.84 10.07
C MET A 330 13.43 7.10 9.25
N GLY A 331 13.80 6.50 8.10
CA GLY A 331 12.88 5.72 7.25
C GLY A 331 11.71 6.53 6.69
N GLN A 332 11.98 7.75 6.22
CA GLN A 332 10.94 8.72 5.85
C GLN A 332 10.27 8.39 4.51
N ILE A 333 9.01 8.80 4.42
CA ILE A 333 8.12 8.51 3.30
C ILE A 333 8.24 9.60 2.25
N SER A 334 8.62 9.20 1.04
CA SER A 334 8.84 10.14 -0.06
C SER A 334 7.60 10.44 -0.90
N LEU A 335 6.60 9.56 -0.88
CA LEU A 335 5.58 9.45 -1.93
C LEU A 335 6.18 9.16 -3.30
N ILE A 336 5.39 8.54 -4.18
CA ILE A 336 5.81 8.31 -5.57
C ILE A 336 6.16 9.63 -6.28
N SER A 337 5.50 10.74 -5.93
CA SER A 337 5.81 12.08 -6.43
C SER A 337 7.20 12.56 -5.99
N GLY A 338 7.58 12.37 -4.73
CA GLY A 338 8.90 12.77 -4.22
C GLY A 338 10.03 11.96 -4.84
N GLU A 339 9.90 10.62 -4.92
CA GLU A 339 10.88 9.77 -5.59
C GLU A 339 11.02 10.14 -7.09
N SER A 340 9.89 10.35 -7.77
CA SER A 340 9.89 10.71 -9.19
C SER A 340 10.54 12.08 -9.44
N TYR A 341 10.32 13.03 -8.53
CA TYR A 341 10.98 14.33 -8.54
C TYR A 341 12.49 14.22 -8.32
N ALA A 342 12.93 13.34 -7.42
CA ALA A 342 14.35 13.06 -7.17
C ALA A 342 15.07 12.55 -8.44
N ASN A 343 14.39 11.77 -9.27
CA ASN A 343 14.99 11.18 -10.47
C ASN A 343 14.97 12.12 -11.68
N PHE A 344 13.82 12.72 -12.00
CA PHE A 344 13.64 13.48 -13.24
C PHE A 344 12.87 14.80 -13.04
N ARG A 345 12.90 15.35 -11.83
CA ARG A 345 12.22 16.60 -11.46
C ARG A 345 10.74 16.53 -11.85
N TYR A 346 10.14 17.66 -12.23
CA TYR A 346 8.72 17.78 -12.58
C TYR A 346 8.27 16.80 -13.69
N ILE A 347 9.12 16.56 -14.69
CA ILE A 347 8.82 15.63 -15.80
C ILE A 347 8.68 14.20 -15.26
N GLY A 348 9.55 13.81 -14.32
CA GLY A 348 9.49 12.50 -13.67
C GLY A 348 8.16 12.26 -12.99
N VAL A 349 7.69 13.23 -12.21
CA VAL A 349 6.42 13.15 -11.47
C VAL A 349 5.24 12.84 -12.40
N PHE A 350 5.21 13.47 -13.58
CA PHE A 350 4.19 13.17 -14.57
C PHE A 350 4.40 11.79 -15.24
N VAL A 351 5.60 11.55 -15.80
CA VAL A 351 5.85 10.35 -16.63
C VAL A 351 5.74 9.07 -15.82
N ILE A 352 6.32 9.00 -14.62
CA ILE A 352 6.30 7.79 -13.80
C ILE A 352 4.87 7.47 -13.36
N SER A 353 4.14 8.44 -12.83
CA SER A 353 2.76 8.24 -12.40
C SER A 353 1.82 7.92 -13.57
N PHE A 354 2.03 8.51 -14.75
CA PHE A 354 1.34 8.12 -15.97
C PHE A 354 1.58 6.64 -16.32
N LEU A 355 2.83 6.18 -16.31
CA LEU A 355 3.17 4.78 -16.62
C LEU A 355 2.57 3.80 -15.60
N ILE A 356 2.58 4.15 -14.31
CA ILE A 356 1.91 3.36 -13.26
C ILE A 356 0.41 3.31 -13.54
N GLY A 357 -0.24 4.46 -13.76
CA GLY A 357 -1.66 4.51 -14.11
C GLY A 357 -1.99 3.67 -15.35
N ARG A 358 -1.09 3.67 -16.34
CA ARG A 358 -1.20 2.91 -17.59
C ARG A 358 -1.06 1.39 -17.37
N TRP A 359 -0.24 0.95 -16.43
CA TRP A 359 -0.15 -0.45 -15.99
C TRP A 359 -1.41 -0.89 -15.22
N TYR A 360 -1.88 -0.08 -14.29
CA TYR A 360 -3.10 -0.38 -13.53
C TYR A 360 -4.36 -0.37 -14.43
N SER A 361 -4.40 0.48 -15.45
CA SER A 361 -5.42 0.45 -16.50
C SER A 361 -5.49 -0.89 -17.22
N PHE A 362 -4.33 -1.45 -17.56
CA PHE A 362 -4.22 -2.76 -18.18
C PHE A 362 -4.82 -3.83 -17.28
N LEU A 363 -4.39 -3.88 -16.01
CA LEU A 363 -4.88 -4.87 -15.05
C LEU A 363 -6.40 -4.77 -14.86
N TYR A 364 -6.91 -3.55 -14.63
CA TYR A 364 -8.34 -3.32 -14.41
C TYR A 364 -9.17 -3.73 -15.63
N ASN A 365 -8.89 -3.14 -16.79
CA ASN A 365 -9.71 -3.35 -17.99
C ASN A 365 -9.60 -4.79 -18.52
N LYS A 366 -8.50 -5.49 -18.25
CA LYS A 366 -8.30 -6.87 -18.71
C LYS A 366 -8.87 -7.91 -17.74
N TYR A 367 -8.84 -7.66 -16.43
CA TYR A 367 -9.08 -8.70 -15.44
C TYR A 367 -10.25 -8.45 -14.48
N ALA A 368 -10.76 -7.23 -14.33
CA ALA A 368 -11.79 -6.91 -13.33
C ALA A 368 -13.11 -7.67 -13.52
N ASN A 369 -13.44 -8.01 -14.77
CA ASN A 369 -14.69 -8.70 -15.09
C ASN A 369 -14.56 -10.23 -15.06
N LEU A 370 -13.35 -10.77 -14.98
CA LEU A 370 -13.15 -12.22 -14.97
C LEU A 370 -13.77 -12.88 -13.73
N PRO A 371 -14.08 -14.20 -13.80
CA PRO A 371 -14.53 -14.95 -12.64
C PRO A 371 -13.53 -14.86 -11.49
N ILE A 372 -14.05 -14.93 -10.26
CA ILE A 372 -13.24 -14.76 -9.04
C ILE A 372 -12.10 -15.76 -9.00
N GLN A 373 -12.32 -16.99 -9.47
CA GLN A 373 -11.30 -18.05 -9.44
C GLN A 373 -10.23 -17.90 -10.52
N HIS A 374 -10.38 -16.97 -11.47
CA HIS A 374 -9.42 -16.79 -12.55
C HIS A 374 -8.14 -16.12 -12.05
N LYS A 375 -6.96 -16.65 -12.40
CA LYS A 375 -5.66 -16.11 -11.95
C LYS A 375 -5.42 -14.64 -12.32
N GLY A 376 -5.99 -14.16 -13.44
CA GLY A 376 -5.96 -12.74 -13.81
C GLY A 376 -6.68 -11.85 -12.78
N PHE A 377 -7.79 -12.32 -12.21
CA PHE A 377 -8.49 -11.59 -11.15
C PHE A 377 -7.66 -11.56 -9.87
N LEU A 378 -7.00 -12.68 -9.51
CA LEU A 378 -6.02 -12.71 -8.41
C LEU A 378 -4.92 -11.65 -8.57
N LEU A 379 -4.40 -11.51 -9.79
CA LEU A 379 -3.37 -10.53 -10.12
C LEU A 379 -3.87 -9.10 -9.92
N LEU A 380 -5.10 -8.79 -10.35
CA LEU A 380 -5.72 -7.49 -10.10
C LEU A 380 -5.83 -7.19 -8.61
N LEU A 381 -6.31 -8.15 -7.81
CA LEU A 381 -6.45 -7.98 -6.36
C LEU A 381 -5.10 -7.70 -5.68
N LEU A 382 -4.07 -8.47 -6.04
CA LEU A 382 -2.71 -8.31 -5.52
C LEU A 382 -2.17 -6.91 -5.82
N PHE A 383 -2.23 -6.46 -7.07
CA PHE A 383 -1.68 -5.16 -7.42
C PHE A 383 -2.52 -4.00 -6.86
N ASN A 384 -3.85 -4.12 -6.79
CA ASN A 384 -4.69 -3.11 -6.16
C ASN A 384 -4.39 -2.95 -4.67
N MET A 385 -4.14 -4.04 -3.94
CA MET A 385 -3.74 -3.90 -2.53
C MET A 385 -2.33 -3.29 -2.39
N VAL A 386 -1.42 -3.60 -3.30
CA VAL A 386 -0.05 -3.05 -3.29
C VAL A 386 0.00 -1.57 -3.71
N LEU A 387 -1.02 -1.06 -4.40
CA LEU A 387 -1.05 0.31 -4.93
C LEU A 387 -0.78 1.36 -3.85
N PHE A 388 -1.29 1.17 -2.64
CA PHE A 388 -1.02 2.08 -1.52
C PHE A 388 0.47 2.19 -1.20
N GLN A 389 1.18 1.06 -1.21
CA GLN A 389 2.62 1.01 -0.93
C GLN A 389 3.44 1.62 -2.07
N VAL A 390 2.98 1.47 -3.32
CA VAL A 390 3.61 2.15 -4.47
C VAL A 390 3.43 3.65 -4.36
N TRP A 391 2.22 4.10 -4.03
CA TRP A 391 1.92 5.51 -3.84
C TRP A 391 2.72 6.13 -2.68
N ARG A 392 2.84 5.41 -1.56
CA ARG A 392 3.52 5.85 -0.33
C ARG A 392 5.05 5.78 -0.45
N ASP A 393 5.61 4.62 -0.82
CA ASP A 393 7.06 4.36 -0.71
C ASP A 393 7.80 4.47 -2.05
N GLY A 394 7.08 4.55 -3.17
CA GLY A 394 7.66 4.66 -4.51
C GLY A 394 7.69 3.35 -5.30
N MET A 395 8.42 3.36 -6.42
CA MET A 395 8.41 2.30 -7.44
C MET A 395 8.90 0.96 -6.93
N ILE A 396 9.82 0.93 -5.97
CA ILE A 396 10.37 -0.33 -5.43
C ILE A 396 9.25 -1.23 -4.86
N SER A 397 8.21 -0.63 -4.29
CA SER A 397 7.07 -1.35 -3.73
C SER A 397 6.27 -2.15 -4.76
N LEU A 398 6.31 -1.75 -6.05
CA LEU A 398 5.65 -2.48 -7.14
C LEU A 398 6.26 -3.87 -7.34
N VAL A 399 7.51 -4.06 -6.92
CA VAL A 399 8.23 -5.33 -7.04
C VAL A 399 8.38 -6.00 -5.67
N LEU A 400 8.82 -5.26 -4.66
CA LEU A 400 9.07 -5.81 -3.33
C LEU A 400 7.80 -6.43 -2.75
N PHE A 401 6.65 -5.76 -2.83
CA PHE A 401 5.45 -6.35 -2.23
C PHE A 401 4.97 -7.61 -2.94
N PRO A 402 4.80 -7.67 -4.28
CA PRO A 402 4.36 -8.89 -4.94
C PRO A 402 5.36 -10.05 -4.85
N PHE A 403 6.66 -9.77 -4.95
CA PHE A 403 7.69 -10.81 -5.08
C PHE A 403 8.44 -11.13 -3.78
N LEU A 404 8.20 -10.38 -2.71
CA LEU A 404 8.74 -10.67 -1.39
C LEU A 404 7.64 -10.84 -0.36
N ASN A 405 6.90 -9.77 -0.05
CA ASN A 405 5.88 -9.82 1.01
C ASN A 405 4.70 -10.72 0.65
N TYR A 406 4.29 -10.74 -0.61
CA TYR A 406 3.14 -11.49 -1.13
C TYR A 406 3.55 -12.54 -2.16
N LEU A 407 4.80 -12.98 -2.11
CA LEU A 407 5.31 -14.06 -2.96
C LEU A 407 4.38 -15.28 -3.00
N PRO A 408 3.72 -15.70 -1.88
CA PRO A 408 2.80 -16.82 -1.95
C PRO A 408 1.59 -16.60 -2.88
N ILE A 409 1.11 -15.37 -3.04
CA ILE A 409 0.03 -15.06 -3.99
C ILE A 409 0.55 -15.15 -5.43
N MET A 410 1.78 -14.70 -5.68
CA MET A 410 2.43 -14.84 -6.98
C MET A 410 2.68 -16.31 -7.34
N ILE A 411 3.13 -17.14 -6.40
CA ILE A 411 3.29 -18.58 -6.62
C ILE A 411 1.93 -19.21 -6.96
N LEU A 412 0.86 -18.86 -6.23
CA LEU A 412 -0.50 -19.32 -6.54
C LEU A 412 -0.91 -18.94 -7.96
N TYR A 413 -0.66 -17.70 -8.38
CA TYR A 413 -0.91 -17.24 -9.75
C TYR A 413 -0.25 -18.13 -10.81
N PHE A 414 1.00 -18.57 -10.58
CA PHE A 414 1.71 -19.47 -11.50
C PHE A 414 1.23 -20.93 -11.44
N ILE A 415 0.77 -21.40 -10.28
CA ILE A 415 0.21 -22.75 -10.12
C ILE A 415 -1.14 -22.87 -10.85
N LYS A 416 -2.00 -21.85 -10.74
CA LYS A 416 -3.36 -21.86 -11.28
C LYS A 416 -3.38 -22.01 -12.80
N LYS A 417 -4.26 -22.88 -13.28
CA LYS A 417 -4.51 -23.16 -14.69
C LYS A 417 -6.02 -23.12 -14.95
N PRO A 418 -6.58 -21.92 -15.19
CA PRO A 418 -7.96 -21.80 -15.67
C PRO A 418 -8.16 -22.59 -16.96
N VAL A 419 -9.21 -23.42 -17.00
CA VAL A 419 -9.61 -24.18 -18.18
C VAL A 419 -11.06 -23.80 -18.48
N ALA A 420 -11.29 -23.31 -19.70
CA ALA A 420 -12.63 -23.03 -20.20
C ALA A 420 -13.45 -24.34 -20.25
N THR A 421 -14.69 -24.28 -19.79
CA THR A 421 -15.65 -25.37 -19.92
C THR A 421 -16.69 -24.97 -20.95
N LEU A 422 -16.96 -25.88 -21.89
CA LEU A 422 -18.02 -25.74 -22.88
C LEU A 422 -19.40 -25.82 -22.23
#